data_AF-A0A1F7ZRB7-F1
#
_entry.id   AF-A0A1F7ZRB7-F1
#
_cell.length_a   1.000
_cell.length_b   1.000
_cell.length_c   1.000
_cell.angle_alpha   90.00
_cell.angle_beta   90.00
_cell.angle_gamma   90.00
#
_symmetry.space_group_name_H-M   'P 1'
#
loop_
_entity.id
_entity.type
_entity.pdbx_description
1 polymer ?
#
loop_
_entity_poly.entity_id
_entity_poly.type
_entity_poly.pdbx_seq_one_letter_code
_entity_poly.pdbx_strand_id
1 'polypeptide(L)'
;MGIQMRFHKDKQSFVFVRQLDPARDVLYLPFDKVDEFILEPIDRQFEPDLVGRMVDVQPNVRHIAIPEALLQSDPAAIREIFDSFYHPEVFFIIIDAQPDWNESNTKVHQRWELDITQGRGFFWNSEHGHFDYSIGLPMEDEILCQRIERAVKDFGSLFMGSDLVDGFEIRPVFAVRK
;
A
#
# COMPACT_ATOMS: atom_id res chain seq x y z
N MET A 1 -17.71 -7.31 10.41
CA MET A 1 -16.92 -8.03 9.38
C MET A 1 -17.71 -9.24 8.90
N GLY A 2 -17.95 -9.37 7.59
CA GLY A 2 -18.66 -10.50 7.00
C GLY A 2 -17.69 -11.51 6.38
N ILE A 3 -17.44 -12.62 7.06
CA ILE A 3 -16.74 -13.76 6.46
C ILE A 3 -17.76 -14.54 5.63
N GLN A 4 -17.43 -14.82 4.37
CA GLN A 4 -18.25 -15.62 3.47
C GLN A 4 -17.56 -16.95 3.17
N MET A 5 -18.34 -18.02 3.11
CA MET A 5 -17.86 -19.31 2.63
C MET A 5 -18.10 -19.38 1.11
N ARG A 6 -17.05 -19.66 0.33
CA ARG A 6 -17.12 -19.83 -1.12
C ARG A 6 -16.57 -21.20 -1.51
N PHE A 7 -17.16 -21.81 -2.53
CA PHE A 7 -16.65 -23.07 -3.06
C PHE A 7 -15.58 -22.78 -4.13
N HIS A 8 -14.35 -23.20 -3.88
CA HIS A 8 -13.24 -23.10 -4.82
C HIS A 8 -13.24 -24.32 -5.74
N LYS A 9 -13.56 -24.11 -7.02
CA LYS A 9 -13.72 -25.21 -7.98
C LYS A 9 -12.43 -25.99 -8.19
N ASP A 10 -11.30 -25.32 -8.34
CA ASP A 10 -10.03 -26.02 -8.65
C ASP A 10 -9.55 -26.89 -7.49
N LYS A 11 -9.78 -26.45 -6.25
CA LYS A 11 -9.39 -27.16 -5.02
C LYS A 11 -10.49 -28.08 -4.49
N GLN A 12 -11.64 -28.16 -5.16
CA GLN A 12 -12.83 -28.93 -4.74
C GLN A 12 -13.13 -28.77 -3.23
N SER A 13 -13.07 -27.54 -2.72
CA SER A 13 -13.19 -27.28 -1.29
C SER A 13 -13.83 -25.93 -0.99
N PHE A 14 -14.41 -25.81 0.22
CA PHE A 14 -14.87 -24.53 0.73
C PHE A 14 -13.71 -23.73 1.31
N VAL A 15 -13.62 -22.47 0.91
CA VAL A 15 -12.69 -21.47 1.43
C VAL A 15 -13.48 -20.37 2.12
N PHE A 16 -12.94 -19.87 3.23
CA PHE A 16 -13.49 -18.72 3.93
C PHE A 16 -12.81 -17.45 3.42
N VAL A 17 -13.59 -16.58 2.81
CA VAL A 17 -13.12 -15.31 2.23
C VAL A 17 -13.75 -14.17 3.00
N ARG A 18 -12.92 -13.22 3.42
CA ARG A 18 -13.39 -11.92 3.89
C ARG A 18 -13.19 -10.94 2.74
N GLN A 19 -14.18 -10.11 2.46
CA GLN A 19 -14.00 -9.01 1.52
C GLN A 19 -13.00 -7.99 2.07
N LEU A 20 -12.21 -7.42 1.17
CA LEU A 20 -11.37 -6.26 1.46
C LEU A 20 -12.29 -5.10 1.90
N ASP A 21 -11.93 -4.46 3.00
CA ASP A 21 -12.51 -3.20 3.46
C ASP A 21 -11.54 -2.07 3.09
N PRO A 22 -11.75 -1.33 1.98
CA PRO A 22 -10.79 -0.35 1.47
C PRO A 22 -10.45 0.77 2.46
N ALA A 23 -11.34 1.02 3.42
CA ALA A 23 -11.15 2.05 4.44
C ALA A 23 -10.33 1.56 5.64
N ARG A 24 -10.13 0.25 5.82
CA ARG A 24 -9.51 -0.32 7.04
C ARG A 24 -8.39 -1.31 6.76
N ASP A 25 -8.50 -2.05 5.67
CA ASP A 25 -7.51 -3.05 5.30
C ASP A 25 -6.36 -2.39 4.55
N VAL A 26 -5.19 -3.02 4.66
CA VAL A 26 -3.99 -2.62 3.94
C VAL A 26 -3.84 -3.48 2.70
N LEU A 27 -3.75 -2.85 1.54
CA LEU A 27 -3.50 -3.53 0.28
C LEU A 27 -1.99 -3.58 0.02
N TYR A 28 -1.42 -4.77 0.02
CA TYR A 28 -0.02 -4.95 -0.41
C TYR A 28 0.05 -4.92 -1.94
N LEU A 29 0.90 -4.05 -2.47
CA LEU A 29 1.21 -3.88 -3.88
C LEU A 29 2.61 -4.46 -4.15
N PRO A 30 2.71 -5.64 -4.78
CA PRO A 30 3.97 -6.22 -5.19
C PRO A 30 4.71 -5.32 -6.18
N PHE A 31 6.05 -5.39 -6.15
CA PHE A 31 6.91 -4.59 -7.01
C PHE A 31 6.58 -4.74 -8.50
N ASP A 32 6.35 -5.97 -8.95
CA ASP A 32 6.07 -6.34 -10.33
C ASP A 32 4.64 -6.03 -10.78
N LYS A 33 3.81 -5.46 -9.89
CA LYS A 33 2.39 -5.16 -10.14
C LYS A 33 2.05 -3.68 -10.08
N VAL A 34 3.05 -2.82 -9.89
CA VAL A 34 2.86 -1.37 -9.76
C VAL A 34 2.21 -0.76 -11.01
N ASP A 35 2.72 -1.07 -12.20
CA ASP A 35 2.19 -0.55 -13.46
C ASP A 35 0.74 -1.01 -13.70
N GLU A 36 0.47 -2.30 -13.49
CA GLU A 36 -0.89 -2.87 -13.60
C GLU A 36 -1.86 -2.18 -12.62
N PHE A 37 -1.40 -1.88 -11.40
CA PHE A 37 -2.20 -1.24 -10.38
C PHE A 37 -2.52 0.23 -10.71
N ILE A 38 -1.56 0.98 -11.25
CA ILE A 38 -1.77 2.37 -11.69
C ILE A 38 -2.78 2.43 -12.85
N LEU A 39 -2.69 1.50 -13.79
CA LEU A 39 -3.53 1.48 -15.00
C LEU A 39 -4.92 0.89 -14.78
N GLU A 40 -5.13 0.05 -13.74
CA GLU A 40 -6.39 -0.65 -13.50
C GLU A 40 -7.63 0.26 -13.54
N PRO A 41 -7.65 1.45 -12.90
CA PRO A 41 -8.85 2.30 -12.93
C PRO A 41 -9.13 2.89 -14.32
N ILE A 42 -8.10 3.04 -15.16
CA ILE A 42 -8.25 3.47 -16.56
C ILE A 42 -8.83 2.32 -17.37
N ASP A 43 -8.23 1.14 -17.29
CA ASP A 43 -8.69 -0.06 -18.00
C ASP A 43 -10.13 -0.41 -17.63
N ARG A 44 -10.50 -0.26 -16.36
CA ARG A 44 -11.85 -0.52 -15.84
C ARG A 44 -12.93 0.29 -16.57
N GLN A 45 -12.62 1.50 -17.03
CA GLN A 45 -13.58 2.36 -17.75
C GLN A 45 -13.92 1.83 -19.15
N PHE A 46 -13.05 0.98 -19.71
CA PHE A 46 -13.22 0.37 -21.04
C PHE A 46 -13.87 -1.02 -20.99
N GLU A 47 -14.22 -1.52 -19.81
CA GLU A 47 -14.93 -2.79 -19.66
C GLU A 47 -16.39 -2.71 -20.15
N PRO A 48 -16.94 -3.77 -20.76
CA PRO A 48 -18.23 -3.72 -21.47
C PRO A 48 -19.43 -3.21 -20.66
N ASP A 49 -19.38 -3.32 -19.33
CA ASP A 49 -20.42 -2.83 -18.44
C ASP A 49 -20.36 -1.32 -18.18
N LEU A 50 -19.19 -0.69 -18.40
CA LEU A 50 -18.94 0.75 -18.20
C LEU A 50 -18.72 1.52 -19.50
N VAL A 51 -18.37 0.87 -20.62
CA VAL A 51 -18.18 1.56 -21.91
C VAL A 51 -19.36 2.47 -22.26
N GLY A 52 -19.05 3.72 -22.61
CA GLY A 52 -20.03 4.74 -23.00
C GLY A 52 -20.78 5.37 -21.83
N ARG A 53 -20.41 5.06 -20.58
CA ARG A 53 -20.93 5.71 -19.38
C ARG A 53 -19.95 6.76 -18.88
N MET A 54 -20.48 7.89 -18.43
CA MET A 54 -19.69 8.91 -17.73
C MET A 54 -19.58 8.50 -16.26
N VAL A 55 -18.56 7.70 -15.94
CA VAL A 55 -18.30 7.18 -14.60
C VAL A 55 -16.91 7.61 -14.15
N ASP A 56 -16.77 7.83 -12.84
CA ASP A 56 -15.49 8.03 -12.18
C ASP A 56 -15.16 6.77 -11.37
N VAL A 57 -14.02 6.16 -11.64
CA VAL A 57 -13.58 4.91 -10.99
C VAL A 57 -12.62 5.27 -9.88
N GLN A 58 -13.10 5.22 -8.63
CA GLN A 58 -12.31 5.52 -7.45
C GLN A 58 -12.17 4.26 -6.57
N PRO A 59 -10.99 3.60 -6.55
CA PRO A 59 -10.76 2.41 -5.74
C PRO A 59 -10.88 2.64 -4.23
N ASN A 60 -10.71 3.90 -3.77
CA ASN A 60 -10.90 4.32 -2.38
C ASN A 60 -10.07 3.51 -1.35
N VAL A 61 -8.90 3.01 -1.75
CA VAL A 61 -7.99 2.27 -0.88
C VAL A 61 -7.16 3.26 -0.07
N ARG A 62 -7.43 3.33 1.23
CA ARG A 62 -6.79 4.32 2.12
C ARG A 62 -5.41 3.91 2.61
N HIS A 63 -5.14 2.61 2.63
CA HIS A 63 -3.90 2.08 3.18
C HIS A 63 -3.25 1.15 2.17
N ILE A 64 -2.07 1.52 1.71
CA ILE A 64 -1.32 0.74 0.71
C ILE A 64 0.03 0.37 1.33
N ALA A 65 0.45 -0.87 1.13
CA ALA A 65 1.78 -1.35 1.49
C ALA A 65 2.59 -1.62 0.24
N ILE A 66 3.83 -1.13 0.18
CA ILE A 66 4.76 -1.33 -0.92
C ILE A 66 6.11 -1.86 -0.40
N PRO A 67 6.86 -2.62 -1.20
CA PRO A 67 8.20 -3.03 -0.81
C PRO A 67 9.17 -1.85 -0.78
N GLU A 68 10.13 -1.84 0.16
CA GLU A 68 11.15 -0.78 0.26
C GLU A 68 11.98 -0.59 -1.02
N ALA A 69 12.10 -1.63 -1.85
CA ALA A 69 12.81 -1.56 -3.12
C ALA A 69 12.21 -0.52 -4.07
N LEU A 70 10.90 -0.30 -4.01
CA LEU A 70 10.21 0.65 -4.88
C LEU A 70 10.62 2.10 -4.59
N LEU A 71 10.93 2.43 -3.32
CA LEU A 71 11.43 3.75 -2.95
C LEU A 71 12.75 4.10 -3.64
N GLN A 72 13.57 3.09 -3.97
CA GLN A 72 14.89 3.29 -4.53
C GLN A 72 14.90 3.17 -6.06
N SER A 73 14.12 2.24 -6.61
CA SER A 73 14.14 1.95 -8.04
C SER A 73 13.26 2.88 -8.85
N ASP A 74 12.07 3.20 -8.33
CA ASP A 74 11.06 3.96 -9.06
C ASP A 74 10.19 4.80 -8.12
N PRO A 75 10.76 5.89 -7.59
CA PRO A 75 10.00 6.80 -6.73
C PRO A 75 8.93 7.59 -7.50
N ALA A 76 9.00 7.65 -8.84
CA ALA A 76 7.99 8.31 -9.66
C ALA A 76 6.67 7.52 -9.68
N ALA A 77 6.74 6.19 -9.74
CA ALA A 77 5.55 5.34 -9.72
C ALA A 77 4.72 5.49 -8.43
N ILE A 78 5.35 5.67 -7.27
CA ILE A 78 4.64 5.90 -6.00
C ILE A 78 3.89 7.25 -6.03
N ARG A 79 4.52 8.27 -6.62
CA ARG A 79 3.83 9.55 -6.85
C ARG A 79 2.64 9.34 -7.79
N GLU A 80 2.80 8.58 -8.86
CA GLU A 80 1.72 8.30 -9.80
C GLU A 80 0.56 7.56 -9.14
N ILE A 81 0.81 6.62 -8.22
CA ILE A 81 -0.24 6.01 -7.40
C ILE A 81 -1.02 7.08 -6.62
N PHE A 82 -0.33 8.07 -6.05
CA PHE A 82 -0.96 9.15 -5.31
C PHE A 82 -1.79 10.09 -6.20
N ASP A 83 -1.18 10.58 -7.29
CA ASP A 83 -1.79 11.52 -8.24
C ASP A 83 -2.93 10.86 -9.05
N SER A 84 -2.97 9.53 -9.08
CA SER A 84 -4.04 8.73 -9.69
C SER A 84 -5.26 8.59 -8.76
N PHE A 85 -6.12 7.61 -9.02
CA PHE A 85 -7.43 7.43 -8.39
C PHE A 85 -7.40 7.00 -6.91
N TYR A 86 -6.23 6.87 -6.27
CA TYR A 86 -6.10 6.16 -4.99
C TYR A 86 -6.10 7.03 -3.74
N HIS A 87 -5.48 8.22 -3.77
CA HIS A 87 -5.39 9.16 -2.64
C HIS A 87 -5.21 8.49 -1.26
N PRO A 88 -4.17 7.66 -1.05
CA PRO A 88 -3.98 6.94 0.19
C PRO A 88 -3.75 7.90 1.37
N GLU A 89 -4.23 7.50 2.55
CA GLU A 89 -3.95 8.19 3.82
C GLU A 89 -2.60 7.75 4.39
N VAL A 90 -2.23 6.47 4.21
CA VAL A 90 -0.97 5.92 4.71
C VAL A 90 -0.31 5.00 3.69
N PHE A 91 0.98 5.23 3.40
CA PHE A 91 1.86 4.27 2.75
C PHE A 91 2.69 3.50 3.78
N PHE A 92 2.51 2.19 3.82
CA PHE A 92 3.36 1.28 4.57
C PHE A 92 4.53 0.82 3.70
N ILE A 93 5.75 1.06 4.17
CA ILE A 93 6.96 0.57 3.49
C ILE A 93 7.34 -0.75 4.16
N ILE A 94 7.15 -1.85 3.45
CA ILE A 94 7.50 -3.19 3.94
C ILE A 94 8.99 -3.40 3.81
N ILE A 95 9.61 -3.68 4.96
CA ILE A 95 11.04 -3.89 5.11
C ILE A 95 11.37 -5.39 5.04
N ASP A 96 12.50 -5.72 4.43
CA ASP A 96 13.07 -7.06 4.30
C ASP A 96 12.17 -8.07 3.58
N ALA A 97 11.34 -8.80 4.33
CA ALA A 97 10.58 -9.93 3.82
C ALA A 97 9.30 -9.46 3.11
N GLN A 98 9.28 -9.61 1.79
CA GLN A 98 8.06 -9.40 1.03
C GLN A 98 7.05 -10.52 1.32
N PRO A 99 5.76 -10.18 1.46
CA PRO A 99 4.69 -11.14 1.46
C PRO A 99 4.78 -12.10 0.27
N ASP A 100 5.09 -13.37 0.54
CA ASP A 100 4.92 -14.40 -0.48
C ASP A 100 3.44 -14.79 -0.58
N TRP A 101 3.03 -15.17 -1.79
CA TRP A 101 1.69 -15.65 -2.08
C TRP A 101 1.59 -17.17 -2.00
N ASN A 102 2.57 -17.84 -1.36
CA ASN A 102 2.60 -19.30 -1.31
C ASN A 102 1.33 -19.81 -0.61
N GLU A 103 0.45 -20.42 -1.39
CA GLU A 103 -0.77 -21.02 -0.87
C GLU A 103 -0.36 -22.17 0.06
N SER A 104 -0.50 -21.98 1.37
CA SER A 104 -0.36 -23.11 2.28
C SER A 104 -1.43 -24.15 1.90
N ASN A 105 -1.11 -25.45 2.04
CA ASN A 105 -2.07 -26.55 1.86
C ASN A 105 -3.25 -26.51 2.85
N THR A 106 -3.42 -25.42 3.62
CA THR A 106 -4.50 -25.24 4.57
C THR A 106 -5.69 -24.54 3.88
N LYS A 107 -6.91 -24.87 4.30
CA LYS A 107 -8.15 -24.30 3.74
C LYS A 107 -8.39 -22.84 4.16
N VAL A 108 -7.39 -22.17 4.71
CA VAL A 108 -7.42 -20.80 5.21
C VAL A 108 -6.29 -20.04 4.52
N HIS A 109 -6.63 -18.95 3.83
CA HIS A 109 -5.61 -18.04 3.31
C HIS A 109 -4.89 -17.40 4.48
N GLN A 110 -3.62 -17.74 4.64
CA GLN A 110 -2.75 -17.15 5.64
C GLN A 110 -2.59 -15.66 5.34
N ARG A 111 -2.65 -14.80 6.36
CA ARG A 111 -2.59 -13.35 6.18
C ARG A 111 -1.33 -12.79 6.79
N TRP A 112 -0.77 -11.84 6.08
CA TRP A 112 0.26 -10.98 6.62
C TRP A 112 -0.40 -9.91 7.49
N GLU A 113 0.22 -9.65 8.63
CA GLU A 113 -0.10 -8.55 9.51
C GLU A 113 1.09 -7.60 9.57
N LEU A 114 0.80 -6.31 9.74
CA LEU A 114 1.84 -5.31 9.94
C LEU A 114 2.29 -5.33 11.40
N ASP A 115 3.59 -5.43 11.62
CA ASP A 115 4.16 -5.14 12.92
C ASP A 115 4.34 -3.62 13.06
N ILE A 116 3.30 -2.98 13.60
CA ILE A 116 3.26 -1.54 13.84
C ILE A 116 3.95 -1.12 15.14
N THR A 117 4.57 -2.06 15.87
CA THR A 117 5.27 -1.74 17.13
C THR A 117 6.65 -1.13 16.89
N GLN A 118 7.17 -1.25 15.67
CA GLN A 118 8.49 -0.75 15.29
C GLN A 118 8.38 0.20 14.10
N GLY A 119 9.22 1.24 14.12
CA GLY A 119 9.31 2.21 13.04
C GLY A 119 8.69 3.55 13.39
N ARG A 120 9.53 4.58 13.36
CA ARG A 120 9.06 5.95 13.37
C ARG A 120 8.43 6.25 12.00
N GLY A 121 7.16 6.62 11.99
CA GLY A 121 6.49 7.09 10.78
C GLY A 121 6.88 8.54 10.42
N PHE A 122 6.50 8.95 9.22
CA PHE A 122 6.68 10.28 8.67
C PHE A 122 5.32 10.84 8.31
N PHE A 123 5.07 12.11 8.60
CA PHE A 123 3.84 12.79 8.18
C PHE A 123 4.18 13.94 7.25
N TRP A 124 3.34 14.13 6.24
CA TRP A 124 3.49 15.26 5.32
C TRP A 124 3.13 16.55 6.03
N ASN A 125 4.04 17.53 5.96
CA ASN A 125 3.82 18.89 6.43
C ASN A 125 3.69 19.82 5.21
N SER A 126 2.46 20.21 4.87
CA SER A 126 2.21 21.09 3.72
C SER A 126 2.78 22.50 3.89
N GLU A 127 2.87 23.02 5.13
CA GLU A 127 3.42 24.36 5.40
C GLU A 127 4.90 24.45 4.99
N HIS A 128 5.64 23.35 5.19
CA HIS A 128 7.07 23.31 4.91
C HIS A 128 7.44 22.45 3.68
N GLY A 129 6.46 21.81 3.03
CA GLY A 129 6.65 21.00 1.84
C GLY A 129 7.60 19.81 2.02
N HIS A 130 7.62 19.19 3.21
CA HIS A 130 8.44 18.01 3.47
C HIS A 130 7.82 17.09 4.53
N PHE A 131 8.42 15.91 4.69
CA PHE A 131 8.01 14.94 5.69
C PHE A 131 8.68 15.19 7.03
N ASP A 132 7.88 15.38 8.08
CA ASP A 132 8.30 15.47 9.46
C ASP A 132 8.21 14.12 10.19
N TYR A 133 8.95 14.00 11.28
CA TYR A 133 8.99 12.80 12.10
C TYR A 133 7.76 12.67 13.00
N SER A 134 7.05 11.54 12.91
CA SER A 134 6.00 11.20 13.88
C SER A 134 6.58 10.75 15.23
N ILE A 135 5.73 10.76 16.27
CA ILE A 135 6.08 10.24 17.60
C ILE A 135 6.10 8.70 17.53
N GLY A 136 7.30 8.12 17.60
CA GLY A 136 7.51 6.67 17.59
C GLY A 136 8.92 6.28 18.00
N LEU A 137 9.10 5.02 18.39
CA LEU A 137 10.43 4.48 18.67
C LEU A 137 11.17 4.30 17.33
N PRO A 138 12.44 4.75 17.22
CA PRO A 138 13.27 4.40 16.07
C PRO A 138 13.37 2.88 15.97
N MET A 139 13.55 2.35 14.76
CA MET A 139 13.80 0.92 14.60
C MET A 139 15.14 0.56 15.25
N GLU A 140 15.30 -0.70 15.64
CA GLU A 140 16.57 -1.18 16.22
C GLU A 140 17.74 -1.06 15.23
N ASP A 141 17.47 -1.17 13.92
CA ASP A 141 18.46 -0.97 12.87
C ASP A 141 18.56 0.51 12.45
N GLU A 142 19.59 1.18 12.98
CA GLU A 142 19.88 2.59 12.71
C GLU A 142 20.26 2.85 11.24
N ILE A 143 20.94 1.92 10.57
CA ILE A 143 21.37 2.07 9.17
C ILE A 143 20.15 2.04 8.25
N LEU A 144 19.26 1.09 8.51
CA LEU A 144 17.99 0.96 7.80
C LEU A 144 17.09 2.18 8.02
N CYS A 145 16.98 2.67 9.27
CA CYS A 145 16.29 3.92 9.57
C CYS A 145 16.84 5.08 8.73
N GLN A 146 18.16 5.30 8.76
CA GLN A 146 18.79 6.39 8.01
C GLN A 146 18.58 6.27 6.49
N ARG A 147 18.56 5.05 5.95
CA ARG A 147 18.31 4.80 4.52
C ARG A 147 16.89 5.18 4.14
N ILE A 148 15.90 4.75 4.93
CA ILE A 148 14.49 5.06 4.67
C ILE A 148 14.23 6.54 4.88
N GLU A 149 14.79 7.14 5.93
CA GLU A 149 14.69 8.59 6.16
C GLU A 149 15.22 9.42 4.99
N ARG A 150 16.36 9.02 4.42
CA ARG A 150 16.90 9.70 3.23
C ARG A 150 15.96 9.55 2.05
N ALA A 151 15.50 8.33 1.77
CA ALA A 151 14.56 8.07 0.68
C ALA A 151 13.26 8.88 0.82
N VAL A 152 12.69 8.95 2.03
CA VAL A 152 11.47 9.72 2.32
C VAL A 152 11.70 11.23 2.18
N LYS A 153 12.87 11.75 2.59
CA LYS A 153 13.22 13.16 2.40
C LYS A 153 13.35 13.52 0.91
N ASP A 154 14.01 12.67 0.13
CA ASP A 154 14.11 12.85 -1.32
C ASP A 154 12.71 12.80 -1.97
N PHE A 155 11.84 11.95 -1.42
CA PHE A 155 10.43 11.82 -1.81
C PHE A 155 9.61 13.10 -1.67
N GLY A 156 9.85 13.88 -0.61
CA GLY A 156 9.09 15.11 -0.38
C GLY A 156 9.19 16.10 -1.55
N SER A 157 10.34 16.11 -2.24
CA SER A 157 10.53 16.95 -3.42
C SER A 157 9.64 16.55 -4.61
N LEU A 158 9.28 15.27 -4.72
CA LEU A 158 8.44 14.76 -5.81
C LEU A 158 6.99 15.23 -5.68
N PHE A 159 6.55 15.49 -4.45
CA PHE A 159 5.20 15.95 -4.13
C PHE A 159 5.10 17.48 -3.98
N MET A 160 6.16 18.23 -4.31
CA MET A 160 6.06 19.68 -4.37
C MET A 160 5.08 20.09 -5.48
N GLY A 161 3.92 20.62 -5.06
CA GLY A 161 2.85 21.04 -5.97
C GLY A 161 1.81 19.97 -6.29
N SER A 162 1.85 18.79 -5.64
CA SER A 162 0.73 17.85 -5.65
C SER A 162 -0.25 18.19 -4.53
N ASP A 163 -1.52 17.82 -4.70
CA ASP A 163 -2.58 17.97 -3.69
C ASP A 163 -2.47 16.88 -2.60
N LEU A 164 -1.26 16.69 -2.04
CA LEU A 164 -1.09 15.84 -0.87
C LEU A 164 -1.98 16.38 0.25
N VAL A 165 -2.84 15.51 0.78
CA VAL A 165 -3.72 15.88 1.90
C VAL A 165 -2.86 15.99 3.17
N ASP A 166 -3.08 17.05 3.94
CA ASP A 166 -2.51 17.16 5.28
C ASP A 166 -2.87 15.94 6.12
N GLY A 167 -1.85 15.32 6.71
CA GLY A 167 -2.00 14.07 7.46
C GLY A 167 -1.71 12.81 6.65
N PHE A 168 -1.26 12.91 5.39
CA PHE A 168 -0.66 11.78 4.69
C PHE A 168 0.57 11.26 5.45
N GLU A 169 0.65 9.94 5.63
CA GLU A 169 1.74 9.31 6.38
C GLU A 169 2.51 8.26 5.57
N ILE A 170 3.82 8.20 5.79
CA ILE A 170 4.67 7.09 5.36
C ILE A 170 5.14 6.35 6.61
N ARG A 171 4.87 5.05 6.69
CA ARG A 171 5.20 4.21 7.84
C ARG A 171 6.06 3.02 7.42
N PRO A 172 7.35 3.02 7.76
CA PRO A 172 8.17 1.84 7.54
C PRO A 172 7.82 0.78 8.59
N VAL A 173 7.56 -0.45 8.15
CA VAL A 173 7.05 -1.55 8.99
C VAL A 173 7.57 -2.90 8.51
N PHE A 174 7.55 -3.88 9.41
CA PHE A 174 7.78 -5.28 9.04
C PHE A 174 6.45 -5.99 8.78
N ALA A 175 6.45 -6.90 7.82
CA ALA A 175 5.33 -7.82 7.61
C ALA A 175 5.60 -9.13 8.36
N VAL A 176 4.64 -9.60 9.14
CA VAL A 176 4.72 -10.87 9.88
C VAL A 176 3.58 -11.80 9.48
N ARG A 177 3.84 -13.11 9.43
CA ARG A 177 2.78 -14.11 9.23
C ARG A 177 2.15 -14.48 10.57
N LYS A 178 0.83 -14.62 10.58
CA LYS A 178 0.08 -15.25 11.66
C LYS A 178 -0.70 -16.46 11.18
#